data_AF-A0A2U9RB65-F1
#
_entry.id   AF-A0A2U9RB65-F1
#
_cell.length_a   1.000
_cell.length_b   1.000
_cell.length_c   1.000
_cell.angle_alpha   90.00
_cell.angle_beta   90.00
_cell.angle_gamma   90.00
#
_symmetry.space_group_name_H-M   'P 1'
#
loop_
_entity.id
_entity.type
_entity.pdbx_description
1 polymer ?
#
loop_
_entity_poly.entity_id
_entity_poly.type
_entity_poly.pdbx_seq_one_letter_code
_entity_poly.pdbx_strand_id
1 'polypeptide(L)'
;MANKDLQLFKKDTEKGKDVQRQETIRKTREELNKIVAKKLHGEKVTTLSSSSTNNDTTYVRYTSAQVANISAIEGNVPKQRIIKIKDEKVDPMLTPSFKIRKAPSGPPTDSIVPVLHDELNTEKITKADQKKWQIAPAVSNWKNTKGFIIGIENRLKNSGDVNELSEEDKERSIAKFSALSNALKSAEQKAKQDINARASWRKRKEAEEDHEAQERLNRLAEEARKARASSADRVEPTNERDNIHVSKHERRMERRRRAEEELKRDRLSTKQKVRKLAEEQGRDVSERVVLGVSEAIKKKQKESVYDADLYLKSNTRSNNGDEIAYDSPLFNQDAVLNDIYRSRNLSGYRGLGSKDQEDSGSTSVAFVKDSEKQK
;
A
#
# COMPACT_ATOMS: atom_id res chain seq x y z
N MET A 1 9.80 56.68 69.54
CA MET A 1 10.24 58.09 69.45
C MET A 1 10.63 58.36 68.01
N ALA A 2 9.89 59.20 67.30
CA ALA A 2 10.28 59.64 65.96
C ALA A 2 11.38 60.70 66.11
N ASN A 3 12.54 60.49 65.48
CA ASN A 3 13.65 61.45 65.54
C ASN A 3 13.20 62.77 64.92
N LYS A 4 13.20 63.84 65.72
CA LYS A 4 12.80 65.21 65.30
C LYS A 4 13.68 65.76 64.16
N ASP A 5 14.86 65.18 63.94
CA ASP A 5 15.82 65.57 62.90
C ASP A 5 15.33 65.30 61.46
N LEU A 6 14.28 64.48 61.30
CA LEU A 6 13.66 64.18 60.01
C LEU A 6 12.78 65.31 59.45
N GLN A 7 12.41 66.31 60.27
CA GLN A 7 11.57 67.43 59.83
C GLN A 7 12.35 68.51 59.06
N LEU A 8 13.69 68.46 59.09
CA LEU A 8 14.57 69.52 58.58
C LEU A 8 15.04 69.31 57.14
N PHE A 9 14.87 68.11 56.56
CA PHE A 9 15.30 67.82 55.20
C PHE A 9 14.12 67.84 54.23
N LYS A 10 14.19 68.73 53.22
CA LYS A 10 13.24 68.75 52.11
C LYS A 10 13.26 67.38 51.42
N LYS A 11 12.06 66.78 51.30
CA LYS A 11 11.79 65.42 50.83
C LYS A 11 12.45 65.08 49.47
N ASP A 12 12.72 66.10 48.67
CA ASP A 12 13.23 65.94 47.30
C ASP A 12 14.76 65.99 47.19
N THR A 13 15.47 66.35 48.27
CA THR A 13 16.94 66.36 48.30
C THR A 13 17.51 64.95 48.42
N GLU A 14 18.63 64.66 47.75
CA GLU A 14 19.28 63.34 47.75
C GLU A 14 19.56 62.85 49.19
N LYS A 15 20.06 63.74 50.06
CA LYS A 15 20.29 63.45 51.48
C LYS A 15 19.01 63.10 52.25
N GLY A 16 17.89 63.75 51.96
CA GLY A 16 16.60 63.44 52.57
C GLY A 16 16.07 62.06 52.16
N LYS A 17 16.28 61.68 50.89
CA LYS A 17 15.94 60.35 50.37
C LYS A 17 16.78 59.24 51.02
N ASP A 18 18.05 59.52 51.32
CA ASP A 18 18.94 58.54 51.97
C ASP A 18 18.54 58.24 53.42
N VAL A 19 18.17 59.26 54.20
CA VAL A 19 17.70 59.04 55.59
C VAL A 19 16.37 58.26 55.60
N GLN A 20 15.44 58.57 54.69
CA GLN A 20 14.20 57.79 54.55
C GLN A 20 14.46 56.35 54.13
N ARG A 21 15.41 56.13 53.22
CA ARG A 21 15.84 54.79 52.81
C ARG A 21 16.40 54.01 54.00
N GLN A 22 17.23 54.63 54.84
CA GLN A 22 17.76 53.97 56.04
C GLN A 22 16.65 53.63 57.05
N GLU A 23 15.68 54.52 57.24
CA GLU A 23 14.55 54.26 58.13
C GLU A 23 13.65 53.13 57.62
N THR A 24 13.35 53.10 56.31
CA THR A 24 12.57 52.01 55.69
C THR A 24 13.33 50.70 55.74
N ILE A 25 14.65 50.69 55.50
CA ILE A 25 15.51 49.51 55.69
C ILE A 25 15.44 49.02 57.13
N ARG A 26 15.55 49.92 58.12
CA ARG A 26 15.51 49.54 59.53
C ARG A 26 14.15 48.92 59.90
N LYS A 27 13.05 49.58 59.53
CA LYS A 27 11.68 49.10 59.79
C LYS A 27 11.42 47.75 59.10
N THR A 28 11.77 47.62 57.82
CA THR A 28 11.58 46.35 57.09
C THR A 28 12.44 45.23 57.67
N ARG A 29 13.69 45.51 58.04
CA ARG A 29 14.56 44.53 58.70
C ARG A 29 13.98 44.08 60.04
N GLU A 30 13.51 45.00 60.87
CA GLU A 30 12.90 44.67 62.16
C GLU A 30 11.64 43.78 61.99
N GLU A 31 10.75 44.12 61.06
CA GLU A 31 9.55 43.32 60.78
C GLU A 31 9.87 41.96 60.16
N LEU A 32 10.81 41.88 59.21
CA LEU A 32 11.26 40.62 58.64
C LEU A 32 11.90 39.73 59.70
N ASN A 33 12.71 40.29 60.60
CA ASN A 33 13.28 39.53 61.72
C ASN A 33 12.19 38.96 62.64
N LYS A 34 11.09 39.68 62.89
CA LYS A 34 9.94 39.14 63.64
C LYS A 34 9.28 37.96 62.91
N ILE A 35 9.11 38.05 61.59
CA ILE A 35 8.54 36.95 60.78
C ILE A 35 9.47 35.73 60.77
N VAL A 36 10.78 35.95 60.57
CA VAL A 36 11.81 34.91 60.57
C VAL A 36 11.87 34.24 61.94
N ALA A 37 11.88 35.02 63.03
CA ALA A 37 11.82 34.47 64.38
C ALA A 37 10.59 33.57 64.54
N LYS A 38 9.37 34.04 64.19
CA LYS A 38 8.16 33.22 64.27
C LYS A 38 8.24 31.92 63.47
N LYS A 39 8.76 31.95 62.24
CA LYS A 39 8.93 30.75 61.41
C LYS A 39 9.94 29.77 62.00
N LEU A 40 11.09 30.26 62.48
CA LEU A 40 12.11 29.43 63.13
C LEU A 40 11.58 28.76 64.42
N HIS A 41 10.69 29.42 65.17
CA HIS A 41 10.08 28.81 66.35
C HIS A 41 9.08 27.70 66.01
N GLY A 42 8.44 27.75 64.83
CA GLY A 42 7.53 26.70 64.36
C GLY A 42 8.22 25.46 63.80
N GLU A 43 9.46 25.59 63.32
CA GLU A 43 10.25 24.50 62.72
C GLU A 43 11.15 23.78 63.74
N LYS A 44 11.50 24.44 64.85
CA LYS A 44 12.17 23.80 65.97
C LYS A 44 11.23 22.78 66.62
N VAL A 45 11.34 21.53 66.18
CA VAL A 45 10.81 20.35 66.89
C VAL A 45 11.31 20.41 68.33
N THR A 46 10.43 20.04 69.26
CA THR A 46 10.48 20.13 70.73
C THR A 46 11.66 19.46 71.45
N THR A 47 12.81 19.33 70.80
CA THR A 47 14.05 18.91 71.44
C THR A 47 14.65 20.10 72.18
N LEU A 48 14.35 20.15 73.49
CA LEU A 48 14.90 21.07 74.49
C LEU A 48 14.09 22.38 74.66
N SER A 49 13.10 22.29 75.55
CA SER A 49 12.74 23.37 76.48
C SER A 49 12.48 24.75 75.86
N SER A 50 11.41 24.87 75.10
CA SER A 50 10.70 26.14 74.93
C SER A 50 9.33 26.07 75.61
N SER A 51 9.29 25.57 76.86
CA SER A 51 8.21 25.96 77.76
C SER A 51 8.31 27.48 77.89
N SER A 52 7.35 28.20 77.34
CA SER A 52 7.15 29.65 77.46
C SER A 52 7.87 30.23 78.68
N THR A 53 9.07 30.78 78.47
CA THR A 53 9.82 31.47 79.54
C THR A 53 9.13 32.76 79.96
N ASN A 54 8.09 33.16 79.23
CA ASN A 54 7.26 34.31 79.53
C ASN A 54 6.19 33.91 80.55
N ASN A 55 6.58 33.89 81.83
CA ASN A 55 5.64 33.88 82.95
C ASN A 55 5.00 35.27 83.19
N ASP A 56 5.26 36.22 82.31
CA ASP A 56 4.86 37.62 82.43
C ASP A 56 3.35 37.75 82.31
N THR A 57 2.70 38.12 83.40
CA THR A 57 1.26 38.35 83.43
C THR A 57 0.99 39.80 83.07
N THR A 58 0.13 40.04 82.09
CA THR A 58 -0.26 41.39 81.69
C THR A 58 -1.63 41.73 82.26
N TYR A 59 -1.79 42.94 82.80
CA TYR A 59 -3.07 43.44 83.29
C TYR A 59 -3.63 44.45 82.28
N VAL A 60 -4.76 44.11 81.66
CA VAL A 60 -5.46 44.96 80.70
C VAL A 60 -6.71 45.52 81.34
N ARG A 61 -6.86 46.84 81.32
CA ARG A 61 -8.10 47.50 81.71
C ARG A 61 -9.07 47.46 80.54
N TYR A 62 -10.19 46.78 80.71
CA TYR A 62 -11.21 46.57 79.70
C TYR A 62 -12.50 47.31 80.05
N THR A 63 -13.04 48.02 79.07
CA THR A 63 -14.37 48.63 79.12
C THR A 63 -15.24 47.97 78.07
N SER A 64 -16.29 47.26 78.48
CA SER A 64 -17.20 46.61 77.53
C SER A 64 -18.01 47.65 76.77
N ALA A 65 -18.15 47.46 75.46
CA ALA A 65 -18.94 48.33 74.58
C ALA A 65 -20.40 48.49 75.05
N GLN A 66 -20.97 47.45 75.65
CA GLN A 66 -22.32 47.47 76.23
C GLN A 66 -22.45 48.41 77.44
N VAL A 67 -21.40 48.54 78.25
CA VAL A 67 -21.39 49.36 79.48
C VAL A 67 -20.96 50.80 79.19
N ALA A 68 -20.26 51.05 78.07
CA ALA A 68 -19.87 52.39 77.65
C ALA A 68 -21.07 53.29 77.31
N ASN A 69 -22.20 52.71 76.86
CA ASN A 69 -23.41 53.44 76.47
C ASN A 69 -24.49 53.50 77.57
N ILE A 70 -24.30 52.86 78.72
CA ILE A 70 -25.28 52.84 79.81
C ILE A 70 -24.86 53.86 80.87
N SER A 71 -25.58 54.98 80.95
CA SER A 71 -25.45 55.95 82.02
C SER A 71 -26.10 55.41 83.30
N ALA A 72 -25.28 54.72 84.09
CA ALA A 72 -25.37 54.59 85.55
C ALA A 72 -26.78 54.46 86.16
N ILE A 73 -27.59 53.46 85.79
CA ILE A 73 -28.76 53.07 86.59
C ILE A 73 -28.89 51.54 86.63
N GLU A 74 -29.00 51.06 87.88
CA GLU A 74 -29.38 49.72 88.37
C GLU A 74 -28.41 48.53 88.16
N GLY A 75 -27.64 48.26 89.21
CA GLY A 75 -26.82 47.07 89.38
C GLY A 75 -25.36 47.41 89.62
N ASN A 76 -24.78 46.89 90.70
CA ASN A 76 -23.40 47.07 91.14
C ASN A 76 -22.38 46.44 90.16
N VAL A 77 -22.35 46.89 88.90
CA VAL A 77 -21.44 46.40 87.86
C VAL A 77 -20.41 47.49 87.59
N PRO A 78 -19.12 47.24 87.83
CA PRO A 78 -18.09 48.25 87.62
C PRO A 78 -18.00 48.61 86.13
N LYS A 79 -17.89 49.91 85.85
CA LYS A 79 -17.75 50.46 84.48
C LYS A 79 -16.55 49.89 83.72
N GLN A 80 -15.54 49.41 84.43
CA GLN A 80 -14.31 48.87 83.87
C GLN A 80 -13.92 47.59 84.63
N ARG A 81 -13.34 46.63 83.92
CA ARG A 81 -12.81 45.37 84.47
C ARG A 81 -11.30 45.32 84.24
N ILE A 82 -10.53 44.80 85.18
CA ILE A 82 -9.10 44.55 84.99
C ILE A 82 -8.94 43.06 84.70
N ILE A 83 -8.44 42.72 83.52
CA ILE A 83 -8.25 41.35 83.04
C ILE A 83 -6.77 41.01 83.16
N LYS A 84 -6.46 39.92 83.85
CA LYS A 84 -5.12 39.34 83.90
C LYS A 84 -4.99 38.32 82.77
N ILE A 85 -4.14 38.61 81.79
CA ILE A 85 -3.82 37.70 80.68
C ILE A 85 -2.51 36.99 81.01
N LYS A 86 -2.53 35.66 80.92
CA LYS A 86 -1.39 34.79 81.15
C LYS A 86 -1.40 33.68 80.09
N ASP A 87 -0.25 33.40 79.51
CA ASP A 87 -0.10 32.28 78.58
C ASP A 87 -0.23 30.95 79.35
N GLU A 88 -1.02 30.03 78.80
CA GLU A 88 -1.16 28.68 79.35
C GLU A 88 0.07 27.85 78.99
N LYS A 89 0.60 27.11 79.98
CA LYS A 89 1.75 26.24 79.77
C LYS A 89 1.30 24.97 79.02
N VAL A 90 1.77 24.80 77.79
CA VAL A 90 1.44 23.66 76.92
C VAL A 90 2.38 22.47 77.19
N ASP A 91 1.84 21.26 77.17
CA ASP A 91 2.61 20.01 77.28
C ASP A 91 3.47 19.77 76.02
N PRO A 92 4.80 19.61 76.15
CA PRO A 92 5.68 19.37 75.01
C PRO A 92 5.46 18.03 74.28
N MET A 93 4.77 17.05 74.89
CA MET A 93 4.47 15.75 74.28
C MET A 93 3.09 15.68 73.62
N LEU A 94 2.29 16.75 73.74
CA LEU A 94 0.95 16.79 73.17
C LEU A 94 0.99 16.85 71.64
N THR A 95 0.24 15.98 70.99
CA THR A 95 0.10 15.96 69.53
C THR A 95 -0.69 17.18 69.03
N PRO A 96 -0.52 17.60 67.76
CA PRO A 96 -1.29 18.71 67.20
C PRO A 96 -2.81 18.45 67.27
N SER A 97 -3.55 19.36 67.90
CA SER A 97 -4.99 19.20 68.17
C SER A 97 -5.88 19.26 66.90
N PHE A 98 -5.46 20.00 65.87
CA PHE A 98 -6.32 20.30 64.71
C PHE A 98 -5.78 19.76 63.39
N LYS A 99 -6.68 19.22 62.55
CA LYS A 99 -6.38 18.82 61.17
C LYS A 99 -6.44 20.03 60.24
N ILE A 100 -5.31 20.41 59.64
CA ILE A 100 -5.22 21.52 58.69
C ILE A 100 -5.91 21.11 57.37
N ARG A 101 -6.91 21.89 56.92
CA ARG A 101 -7.59 21.73 55.61
C ARG A 101 -7.19 22.87 54.67
N LYS A 102 -7.06 22.58 53.38
CA LYS A 102 -6.79 23.58 52.34
C LYS A 102 -8.11 24.13 51.79
N ALA A 103 -8.28 25.44 51.81
CA ALA A 103 -9.37 26.13 51.12
C ALA A 103 -8.92 26.53 49.70
N PRO A 104 -9.83 26.67 48.73
CA PRO A 104 -9.50 27.29 47.44
C PRO A 104 -9.02 28.73 47.66
N SER A 105 -8.19 29.23 46.75
CA SER A 105 -7.75 30.63 46.81
C SER A 105 -8.97 31.54 46.74
N GLY A 106 -9.06 32.48 47.67
CA GLY A 106 -10.06 33.55 47.60
C GLY A 106 -9.85 34.44 46.38
N PRO A 107 -10.84 35.29 46.03
CA PRO A 107 -10.64 36.33 45.03
C PRO A 107 -9.46 37.23 45.43
N PRO A 108 -8.75 37.82 44.46
CA PRO A 108 -7.68 38.77 44.77
C PRO A 108 -8.23 39.90 45.65
N THR A 109 -7.51 40.23 46.72
CA THR A 109 -7.90 41.28 47.67
C THR A 109 -7.87 42.67 47.06
N ASP A 110 -7.01 42.84 46.07
CA ASP A 110 -6.78 44.12 45.44
C ASP A 110 -7.76 44.28 44.29
N SER A 111 -8.39 45.47 44.21
CA SER A 111 -9.21 45.82 43.06
C SER A 111 -8.39 45.71 41.79
N ILE A 112 -8.99 45.19 40.71
CA ILE A 112 -8.34 45.09 39.41
C ILE A 112 -7.81 46.47 39.02
N VAL A 113 -6.50 46.56 38.79
CA VAL A 113 -5.85 47.82 38.38
C VAL A 113 -6.29 48.14 36.94
N PRO A 114 -6.64 49.41 36.63
CA PRO A 114 -6.98 49.80 35.27
C PRO A 114 -5.81 49.53 34.31
N VAL A 115 -6.09 48.86 33.20
CA VAL A 115 -5.11 48.69 32.11
C VAL A 115 -5.11 49.97 31.26
N LEU A 116 -4.01 50.72 31.30
CA LEU A 116 -3.84 51.96 30.54
C LEU A 116 -3.30 51.63 29.15
N HIS A 117 -4.19 51.42 28.18
CA HIS A 117 -3.83 51.19 26.79
C HIS A 117 -3.51 52.51 26.06
N ASP A 118 -2.53 52.48 25.15
CA ASP A 118 -2.17 53.62 24.30
C ASP A 118 -3.13 53.73 23.10
N GLU A 119 -4.33 54.27 23.32
CA GLU A 119 -5.38 54.38 22.29
C GLU A 119 -4.99 55.24 21.08
N LEU A 120 -3.95 56.08 21.21
CA LEU A 120 -3.47 56.98 20.16
C LEU A 120 -2.46 56.33 19.21
N ASN A 121 -1.78 55.25 19.63
CA ASN A 121 -0.72 54.61 18.87
C ASN A 121 -1.13 53.23 18.31
N THR A 122 -2.27 52.69 18.76
CA THR A 122 -2.84 51.46 18.20
C THR A 122 -3.72 51.77 17.01
N GLU A 123 -3.29 51.41 15.81
CA GLU A 123 -4.15 51.48 14.62
C GLU A 123 -5.37 50.56 14.80
N LYS A 124 -6.55 51.06 14.40
CA LYS A 124 -7.76 50.23 14.42
C LYS A 124 -7.60 49.11 13.40
N ILE A 125 -7.77 47.87 13.84
CA ILE A 125 -7.69 46.69 12.97
C ILE A 125 -8.59 46.87 11.75
N THR A 126 -8.01 46.82 10.56
CA THR A 126 -8.80 46.90 9.33
C THR A 126 -9.45 45.54 9.07
N LYS A 127 -10.58 45.53 8.34
CA LYS A 127 -11.20 44.26 7.90
C LYS A 127 -10.27 43.43 7.02
N ALA A 128 -9.35 44.08 6.32
CA ALA A 128 -8.33 43.41 5.50
C ALA A 128 -7.32 42.68 6.38
N ASP A 129 -6.82 43.33 7.43
CA ASP A 129 -5.90 42.71 8.38
C ASP A 129 -6.56 41.56 9.13
N GLN A 130 -7.80 41.76 9.57
CA GLN A 130 -8.57 40.69 10.23
C GLN A 130 -8.70 39.45 9.33
N LYS A 131 -8.96 39.62 8.03
CA LYS A 131 -9.03 38.50 7.08
C LYS A 131 -7.68 37.84 6.86
N LYS A 132 -6.59 38.62 6.79
CA LYS A 132 -5.23 38.09 6.65
C LYS A 132 -4.84 37.19 7.83
N TRP A 133 -5.33 37.53 9.02
CA TRP A 133 -5.11 36.76 10.25
C TRP A 133 -6.19 35.70 10.51
N GLN A 134 -7.11 35.47 9.57
CA GLN A 134 -8.09 34.39 9.68
C GLN A 134 -7.44 33.03 9.41
N ILE A 135 -7.16 32.29 10.48
CA ILE A 135 -6.58 30.95 10.39
C ILE A 135 -7.66 29.95 9.96
N ALA A 136 -7.40 29.20 8.89
CA ALA A 136 -8.31 28.16 8.41
C ALA A 136 -8.43 27.00 9.43
N PRO A 137 -9.59 26.31 9.51
CA PRO A 137 -9.75 25.18 10.42
C PRO A 137 -8.83 24.02 10.04
N ALA A 138 -8.24 23.38 11.03
CA ALA A 138 -7.39 22.22 10.82
C ALA A 138 -8.22 20.97 10.49
N VAL A 139 -8.11 20.49 9.25
CA VAL A 139 -8.71 19.23 8.80
C VAL A 139 -7.62 18.18 8.73
N SER A 140 -7.72 17.14 9.56
CA SER A 140 -6.74 16.05 9.58
C SER A 140 -7.26 14.81 8.83
N ASN A 141 -6.33 14.07 8.20
CA ASN A 141 -6.64 12.80 7.54
C ASN A 141 -6.74 11.63 8.52
N TRP A 142 -6.21 11.76 9.74
CA TRP A 142 -6.19 10.68 10.74
C TRP A 142 -7.24 10.79 11.84
N LYS A 143 -7.58 12.01 12.27
CA LYS A 143 -8.40 12.24 13.47
C LYS A 143 -9.62 13.09 13.14
N ASN A 144 -10.77 12.54 13.52
CA ASN A 144 -12.05 13.23 13.48
C ASN A 144 -12.84 12.88 14.73
N THR A 145 -12.42 13.41 15.89
CA THR A 145 -12.94 13.02 17.21
C THR A 145 -14.42 13.35 17.39
N LYS A 146 -14.88 14.44 16.76
CA LYS A 146 -16.28 14.87 16.80
C LYS A 146 -17.11 14.33 15.62
N GLY A 147 -16.51 13.55 14.71
CA GLY A 147 -17.22 12.92 13.60
C GLY A 147 -17.80 13.91 12.58
N PHE A 148 -17.16 15.06 12.35
CA PHE A 148 -17.65 16.03 11.35
C PHE A 148 -17.69 15.40 9.95
N ILE A 149 -18.75 15.69 9.20
CA ILE A 149 -18.82 15.35 7.77
C ILE A 149 -17.99 16.41 7.03
N ILE A 150 -16.91 15.96 6.40
CA ILE A 150 -15.94 16.85 5.74
C ILE A 150 -15.88 16.43 4.27
N GLY A 151 -16.07 17.39 3.37
CA GLY A 151 -15.93 17.19 1.93
C GLY A 151 -14.56 16.65 1.55
N ILE A 152 -14.50 15.84 0.49
CA ILE A 152 -13.30 15.11 0.06
C ILE A 152 -12.20 16.11 -0.31
N GLU A 153 -12.56 17.21 -0.96
CA GLU A 153 -11.65 18.28 -1.36
C GLU A 153 -10.88 18.88 -0.18
N ASN A 154 -11.52 19.03 0.99
CA ASN A 154 -10.86 19.59 2.17
C ASN A 154 -9.96 18.59 2.88
N ARG A 155 -10.17 17.28 2.67
CA ARG A 155 -9.25 16.22 3.13
C ARG A 155 -8.04 16.09 2.20
N LEU A 156 -8.30 16.13 0.89
CA LEU A 156 -7.28 16.01 -0.14
C LEU A 156 -6.28 17.16 -0.10
N LYS A 157 -6.73 18.39 0.19
CA LYS A 157 -5.84 19.57 0.32
C LYS A 157 -4.70 19.40 1.34
N ASN A 158 -4.91 18.60 2.38
CA ASN A 158 -3.94 18.44 3.47
C ASN A 158 -3.06 17.20 3.30
N SER A 159 -3.48 16.22 2.48
CA SER A 159 -2.50 15.39 1.80
C SER A 159 -1.89 16.27 0.72
N GLY A 160 -0.97 17.15 1.12
CA GLY A 160 -0.07 17.78 0.15
C GLY A 160 0.40 16.65 -0.76
N ASP A 161 0.20 16.82 -2.06
CA ASP A 161 0.32 15.74 -3.02
C ASP A 161 1.82 15.41 -3.16
N VAL A 162 2.36 14.69 -2.17
CA VAL A 162 3.79 14.32 -2.11
C VAL A 162 4.14 13.41 -3.30
N ASN A 163 3.13 12.89 -3.99
CA ASN A 163 3.24 12.07 -5.18
C ASN A 163 2.91 12.80 -6.49
N GLU A 164 2.59 14.09 -6.46
CA GLU A 164 2.46 14.86 -7.70
C GLU A 164 3.88 15.11 -8.24
N LEU A 165 4.29 14.23 -9.16
CA LEU A 165 5.54 14.37 -9.89
C LEU A 165 5.59 15.77 -10.51
N SER A 166 6.72 16.45 -10.39
CA SER A 166 6.95 17.71 -11.09
C SER A 166 6.71 17.51 -12.59
N GLU A 167 6.20 18.52 -13.29
CA GLU A 167 6.04 18.46 -14.75
C GLU A 167 7.37 18.09 -15.44
N GLU A 168 8.49 18.58 -14.90
CA GLU A 168 9.84 18.22 -15.37
C GLU A 168 10.15 16.73 -15.21
N ASP A 169 9.71 16.10 -14.11
CA ASP A 169 9.91 14.68 -13.86
C ASP A 169 9.05 13.82 -14.81
N LYS A 170 7.83 14.27 -15.09
CA LYS A 170 6.93 13.63 -16.07
C LYS A 170 7.56 13.68 -17.47
N GLU A 171 8.02 14.85 -17.90
CA GLU A 171 8.66 15.03 -19.21
C GLU A 171 9.94 14.18 -19.34
N ARG A 172 10.78 14.18 -18.30
CA ARG A 172 12.00 13.37 -18.26
C ARG A 172 11.72 11.88 -18.35
N SER A 173 10.66 11.42 -17.68
CA SER A 173 10.21 10.03 -17.73
C SER A 173 9.76 9.65 -19.14
N ILE A 174 8.88 10.46 -19.75
CA ILE A 174 8.35 10.23 -21.11
C ILE A 174 9.48 10.18 -22.14
N ALA A 175 10.43 11.12 -22.08
CA ALA A 175 11.57 11.16 -23.00
C ALA A 175 12.44 9.90 -22.91
N LYS A 176 12.73 9.42 -21.69
CA LYS A 176 13.54 8.20 -21.47
C LYS A 176 12.83 6.95 -21.96
N PHE A 177 11.54 6.80 -21.68
CA PHE A 177 10.77 5.65 -22.15
C PHE A 177 10.62 5.64 -23.68
N SER A 178 10.42 6.81 -24.29
CA SER A 178 10.39 6.94 -25.75
C SER A 178 11.74 6.57 -26.38
N ALA A 179 12.84 7.13 -25.86
CA ALA A 179 14.19 6.82 -26.33
C ALA A 179 14.52 5.32 -26.23
N LEU A 180 14.17 4.68 -25.10
CA LEU A 180 14.37 3.24 -24.91
C LEU A 180 13.54 2.44 -25.92
N SER A 181 12.26 2.79 -26.11
CA SER A 181 11.39 2.07 -27.06
C SER A 181 11.89 2.17 -28.50
N ASN A 182 12.42 3.34 -28.90
CA ASN A 182 12.99 3.56 -30.22
C ASN A 182 14.31 2.81 -30.40
N ALA A 183 15.16 2.79 -29.37
CA ALA A 183 16.40 2.01 -29.37
C ALA A 183 16.11 0.51 -29.55
N LEU A 184 15.13 -0.04 -28.83
CA LEU A 184 14.73 -1.44 -28.96
C LEU A 184 14.16 -1.77 -30.34
N LYS A 185 13.30 -0.91 -30.90
CA LYS A 185 12.76 -1.08 -32.27
C LYS A 185 13.86 -1.06 -33.32
N SER A 186 14.81 -0.13 -33.20
CA SER A 186 15.95 -0.03 -34.11
C SER A 186 16.87 -1.27 -34.02
N ALA A 187 17.15 -1.72 -32.79
CA ALA A 187 17.91 -2.95 -32.56
C ALA A 187 17.21 -4.18 -33.15
N GLU A 188 15.89 -4.30 -32.99
CA GLU A 188 15.09 -5.38 -33.57
C GLU A 188 15.13 -5.37 -35.11
N GLN A 189 14.95 -4.20 -35.73
CA GLN A 189 15.03 -4.07 -37.19
C GLN A 189 16.41 -4.47 -37.72
N LYS A 190 17.48 -4.03 -37.03
CA LYS A 190 18.85 -4.39 -37.39
C LYS A 190 19.10 -5.90 -37.24
N ALA A 191 18.59 -6.52 -36.18
CA ALA A 191 18.69 -7.96 -35.98
C ALA A 191 17.95 -8.74 -37.09
N LYS A 192 16.74 -8.30 -37.48
CA LYS A 192 15.99 -8.90 -38.60
C LYS A 192 16.73 -8.77 -39.93
N GLN A 193 17.32 -7.61 -40.20
CA GLN A 193 18.11 -7.38 -41.41
C GLN A 193 19.34 -8.31 -41.47
N ASP A 194 20.06 -8.47 -40.36
CA ASP A 194 21.23 -9.37 -40.30
C ASP A 194 20.82 -10.84 -40.47
N ILE A 195 19.74 -11.28 -39.82
CA ILE A 195 19.19 -12.63 -40.00
C ILE A 195 18.78 -12.87 -41.47
N ASN A 196 18.06 -11.93 -42.08
CA ASN A 196 17.64 -12.03 -43.48
C ASN A 196 18.85 -12.05 -44.43
N ALA A 197 19.85 -11.21 -44.17
CA ALA A 197 21.09 -11.21 -44.94
C ALA A 197 21.78 -12.57 -44.84
N ARG A 198 21.99 -13.10 -43.62
CA ARG A 198 22.60 -14.43 -43.40
C ARG A 198 21.80 -15.55 -44.05
N ALA A 199 20.47 -15.52 -43.96
CA ALA A 199 19.59 -16.49 -44.60
C ALA A 199 19.70 -16.43 -46.14
N SER A 200 19.74 -15.22 -46.71
CA SER A 200 19.91 -15.03 -48.15
C SER A 200 21.27 -15.51 -48.65
N TRP A 201 22.34 -15.30 -47.87
CA TRP A 201 23.68 -15.81 -48.17
C TRP A 201 23.75 -17.33 -48.10
N ARG A 202 23.20 -17.93 -47.04
CA ARG A 202 23.10 -19.39 -46.91
C ARG A 202 22.35 -20.01 -48.09
N LYS A 203 21.21 -19.42 -48.48
CA LYS A 203 20.41 -19.87 -49.62
C LYS A 203 21.16 -19.76 -50.95
N ARG A 204 21.94 -18.70 -51.16
CA ARG A 204 22.79 -18.58 -52.36
C ARG A 204 23.87 -19.65 -52.38
N LYS A 205 24.55 -19.89 -51.26
CA LYS A 205 25.60 -20.91 -51.16
C LYS A 205 25.05 -22.32 -51.38
N GLU A 206 23.89 -22.62 -50.80
CA GLU A 206 23.20 -23.90 -51.02
C GLU A 206 22.80 -24.08 -52.50
N ALA A 207 22.29 -23.03 -53.16
CA ALA A 207 21.98 -23.09 -54.59
C ALA A 207 23.24 -23.27 -55.47
N GLU A 208 24.37 -22.68 -55.07
CA GLU A 208 25.66 -22.87 -55.74
C GLU A 208 26.19 -24.29 -55.55
N GLU A 209 26.16 -24.83 -54.33
CA GLU A 209 26.51 -26.23 -54.02
C GLU A 209 25.61 -27.22 -54.77
N ASP A 210 24.30 -26.97 -54.84
CA ASP A 210 23.35 -27.77 -55.62
C ASP A 210 23.67 -27.71 -57.12
N HIS A 211 24.03 -26.54 -57.65
CA HIS A 211 24.40 -26.37 -59.06
C HIS A 211 25.71 -27.13 -59.38
N GLU A 212 26.73 -27.01 -58.53
CA GLU A 212 27.98 -27.76 -58.66
C GLU A 212 27.75 -29.28 -58.57
N ALA A 213 26.89 -29.72 -57.64
CA ALA A 213 26.51 -31.12 -57.51
C ALA A 213 25.78 -31.62 -58.77
N GLN A 214 24.87 -30.83 -59.34
CA GLN A 214 24.20 -31.15 -60.60
C GLN A 214 25.17 -31.23 -61.77
N GLU A 215 26.11 -30.28 -61.90
CA GLU A 215 27.16 -30.35 -62.93
C GLU A 215 28.04 -31.58 -62.77
N ARG A 216 28.46 -31.90 -61.54
CA ARG A 216 29.27 -33.08 -61.24
C ARG A 216 28.53 -34.37 -61.62
N LEU A 217 27.25 -34.47 -61.27
CA LEU A 217 26.39 -35.61 -61.65
C LEU A 217 26.19 -35.68 -63.17
N ASN A 218 26.04 -34.54 -63.85
CA ASN A 218 25.92 -34.49 -65.31
C ASN A 218 27.20 -34.98 -66.00
N ARG A 219 28.38 -34.52 -65.56
CA ARG A 219 29.68 -35.00 -66.10
C ARG A 219 29.85 -36.50 -65.90
N LEU A 220 29.54 -37.02 -64.71
CA LEU A 220 29.58 -38.45 -64.42
C LEU A 220 28.60 -39.24 -65.30
N ALA A 221 27.40 -38.71 -65.52
CA ALA A 221 26.40 -39.33 -66.39
C ALA A 221 26.83 -39.34 -67.87
N GLU A 222 27.47 -38.27 -68.35
CA GLU A 222 28.04 -38.21 -69.70
C GLU A 222 29.18 -39.21 -69.88
N GLU A 223 30.07 -39.33 -68.90
CA GLU A 223 31.15 -40.32 -68.88
C GLU A 223 30.59 -41.74 -68.91
N ALA A 224 29.59 -42.05 -68.07
CA ALA A 224 28.91 -43.34 -68.06
C ALA A 224 28.19 -43.64 -69.39
N ARG A 225 27.60 -42.62 -70.05
CA ARG A 225 27.00 -42.76 -71.39
C ARG A 225 28.07 -43.06 -72.45
N LYS A 226 29.22 -42.37 -72.42
CA LYS A 226 30.35 -42.62 -73.32
C LYS A 226 30.92 -44.03 -73.13
N ALA A 227 31.09 -44.48 -71.88
CA ALA A 227 31.53 -45.84 -71.56
C ALA A 227 30.53 -46.92 -72.01
N ARG A 228 29.21 -46.66 -71.89
CA ARG A 228 28.19 -47.57 -72.46
C ARG A 228 28.20 -47.57 -73.98
N ALA A 229 28.37 -46.41 -74.62
CA ALA A 229 28.46 -46.31 -76.08
C ALA A 229 29.69 -47.06 -76.61
N SER A 230 30.85 -46.93 -75.97
CA SER A 230 32.05 -47.71 -76.34
C SER A 230 31.92 -49.21 -76.03
N SER A 231 31.12 -49.59 -75.03
CA SER A 231 30.76 -51.01 -74.79
C SER A 231 29.73 -51.56 -75.78
N ALA A 232 28.85 -50.72 -76.33
CA ALA A 232 27.84 -51.09 -77.32
C ALA A 232 28.42 -51.16 -78.75
N ASP A 233 29.56 -50.52 -79.00
CA ASP A 233 30.35 -50.61 -80.24
C ASP A 233 31.15 -51.93 -80.34
N ARG A 234 31.02 -52.81 -79.35
CA ARG A 234 31.63 -54.16 -79.31
C ARG A 234 30.62 -55.29 -79.57
N VAL A 235 29.50 -54.98 -80.22
CA VAL A 235 28.60 -55.98 -80.82
C VAL A 235 28.54 -55.72 -82.32
N GLU A 236 29.34 -56.50 -83.05
CA GLU A 236 29.36 -56.64 -84.50
C GLU A 236 27.94 -56.67 -85.11
N PRO A 237 27.60 -55.76 -86.04
CA PRO A 237 26.40 -55.86 -86.84
C PRO A 237 26.70 -56.72 -88.07
N THR A 238 26.35 -57.99 -88.03
CA THR A 238 26.21 -58.78 -89.26
C THR A 238 25.05 -58.20 -90.06
N ASN A 239 25.39 -57.69 -91.24
CA ASN A 239 24.48 -57.17 -92.26
C ASN A 239 23.33 -58.14 -92.54
N GLU A 240 22.09 -57.67 -92.41
CA GLU A 240 21.01 -57.98 -93.36
C GLU A 240 19.77 -57.07 -93.14
N ARG A 241 19.48 -56.31 -94.20
CA ARG A 241 18.14 -55.95 -94.72
C ARG A 241 17.32 -54.86 -94.02
N ASP A 242 17.32 -53.73 -94.72
CA ASP A 242 16.25 -52.74 -94.79
C ASP A 242 14.86 -53.39 -94.86
N ASN A 243 14.05 -53.20 -93.81
CA ASN A 243 12.57 -53.17 -93.81
C ASN A 243 11.92 -53.10 -92.41
N ILE A 244 12.67 -52.84 -91.31
CA ILE A 244 12.11 -52.79 -89.93
C ILE A 244 12.07 -51.35 -89.35
N HIS A 245 12.38 -50.31 -90.16
CA HIS A 245 12.60 -48.96 -89.65
C HIS A 245 11.33 -48.25 -89.12
N VAL A 246 10.14 -48.66 -89.57
CA VAL A 246 8.88 -48.01 -89.17
C VAL A 246 8.37 -48.51 -87.81
N SER A 247 8.54 -49.79 -87.48
CA SER A 247 8.08 -50.37 -86.19
C SER A 247 8.94 -49.96 -84.97
N LYS A 248 10.23 -49.63 -85.20
CA LYS A 248 11.16 -49.26 -84.11
C LYS A 248 10.94 -47.84 -83.59
N HIS A 249 10.36 -46.94 -84.39
CA HIS A 249 10.04 -45.57 -84.00
C HIS A 249 8.84 -45.51 -83.05
N GLU A 250 7.82 -46.32 -83.33
CA GLU A 250 6.60 -46.41 -82.51
C GLU A 250 6.89 -47.01 -81.12
N ARG A 251 7.76 -48.02 -81.04
CA ARG A 251 8.22 -48.61 -79.77
C ARG A 251 9.10 -47.68 -78.93
N ARG A 252 9.72 -46.65 -79.53
CA ARG A 252 10.46 -45.59 -78.83
C ARG A 252 9.53 -44.50 -78.32
N MET A 253 8.53 -44.11 -79.12
CA MET A 253 7.51 -43.15 -78.71
C MET A 253 6.66 -43.69 -77.56
N GLU A 254 6.27 -44.97 -77.58
CA GLU A 254 5.52 -45.61 -76.49
C GLU A 254 6.33 -45.64 -75.17
N ARG A 255 7.65 -45.88 -75.23
CA ARG A 255 8.54 -45.81 -74.07
C ARG A 255 8.68 -44.39 -73.53
N ARG A 256 8.76 -43.40 -74.42
CA ARG A 256 8.80 -41.97 -74.04
C ARG A 256 7.50 -41.54 -73.38
N ARG A 257 6.36 -41.96 -73.92
CA ARG A 257 5.03 -41.71 -73.34
C ARG A 257 4.88 -42.33 -71.95
N ARG A 258 5.28 -43.59 -71.75
CA ARG A 258 5.26 -44.23 -70.42
C ARG A 258 6.16 -43.52 -69.41
N ALA A 259 7.37 -43.13 -69.81
CA ALA A 259 8.28 -42.39 -68.94
C ALA A 259 7.74 -40.98 -68.59
N GLU A 260 7.08 -40.30 -69.54
CA GLU A 260 6.41 -39.03 -69.29
C GLU A 260 5.20 -39.18 -68.35
N GLU A 261 4.44 -40.26 -68.47
CA GLU A 261 3.33 -40.58 -67.56
C GLU A 261 3.80 -40.94 -66.15
N GLU A 262 4.93 -41.64 -66.04
CA GLU A 262 5.56 -42.02 -64.77
C GLU A 262 6.14 -40.80 -64.05
N LEU A 263 6.83 -39.92 -64.77
CA LEU A 263 7.35 -38.66 -64.23
C LEU A 263 6.22 -37.69 -63.85
N LYS A 264 5.09 -37.72 -64.59
CA LYS A 264 3.86 -37.04 -64.17
C LYS A 264 3.28 -37.68 -62.91
N ARG A 265 3.23 -39.02 -62.79
CA ARG A 265 2.79 -39.69 -61.55
C ARG A 265 3.66 -39.29 -60.37
N ASP A 266 4.97 -39.21 -60.52
CA ASP A 266 5.87 -38.83 -59.41
C ASP A 266 5.80 -37.35 -59.02
N ARG A 267 5.51 -36.46 -59.98
CA ARG A 267 5.24 -35.04 -59.71
C ARG A 267 3.89 -34.77 -59.03
N LEU A 268 2.93 -35.71 -59.07
CA LEU A 268 1.63 -35.55 -58.42
C LEU A 268 1.78 -35.61 -56.89
N SER A 269 1.17 -34.65 -56.20
CA SER A 269 1.07 -34.64 -54.74
C SER A 269 0.33 -35.89 -54.25
N THR A 270 0.63 -36.39 -53.05
CA THR A 270 -0.06 -37.54 -52.42
C THR A 270 -1.57 -37.38 -52.41
N LYS A 271 -2.08 -36.15 -52.25
CA LYS A 271 -3.52 -35.82 -52.34
C LYS A 271 -4.09 -36.11 -53.74
N GLN A 272 -3.36 -35.73 -54.79
CA GLN A 272 -3.77 -35.95 -56.17
C GLN A 272 -3.66 -37.43 -56.57
N LYS A 273 -2.67 -38.16 -56.06
CA LYS A 273 -2.53 -39.61 -56.25
C LYS A 273 -3.74 -40.37 -55.66
N VAL A 274 -4.15 -40.03 -54.44
CA VAL A 274 -5.31 -40.67 -53.77
C VAL A 274 -6.61 -40.36 -54.50
N ARG A 275 -6.79 -39.11 -54.99
CA ARG A 275 -7.97 -38.73 -55.77
C ARG A 275 -8.06 -39.50 -57.09
N LYS A 276 -6.95 -39.59 -57.84
CA LYS A 276 -6.89 -40.32 -59.11
C LYS A 276 -7.12 -41.83 -58.92
N LEU A 277 -6.59 -42.42 -57.85
CA LEU A 277 -6.78 -43.84 -57.54
C LEU A 277 -8.24 -44.14 -57.15
N ALA A 278 -8.91 -43.22 -56.45
CA ALA A 278 -10.33 -43.35 -56.14
C ALA A 278 -11.22 -43.19 -57.40
N GLU A 279 -10.87 -42.25 -58.29
CA GLU A 279 -11.53 -42.04 -59.60
C GLU A 279 -11.39 -43.27 -60.51
N GLU A 280 -10.21 -43.91 -60.56
CA GLU A 280 -9.98 -45.18 -61.27
C GLU A 280 -10.82 -46.35 -60.70
N GLN A 281 -11.21 -46.28 -59.43
CA GLN A 281 -12.13 -47.23 -58.79
C GLN A 281 -13.61 -46.83 -58.91
N GLY A 282 -13.92 -45.77 -59.66
CA GLY A 282 -15.28 -45.25 -59.83
C GLY A 282 -15.89 -44.67 -58.55
N ARG A 283 -15.06 -44.22 -57.60
CA ARG A 283 -15.49 -43.67 -56.31
C ARG A 283 -15.08 -42.22 -56.18
N ASP A 284 -16.08 -41.35 -56.03
CA ASP A 284 -15.85 -39.94 -55.72
C ASP A 284 -15.52 -39.78 -54.23
N VAL A 285 -14.29 -39.36 -53.94
CA VAL A 285 -13.82 -39.10 -52.57
C VAL A 285 -13.78 -37.61 -52.28
N SER A 286 -14.39 -37.21 -51.16
CA SER A 286 -14.37 -35.82 -50.69
C SER A 286 -12.98 -35.43 -50.18
N GLU A 287 -12.63 -34.14 -50.27
CA GLU A 287 -11.32 -33.61 -49.87
C GLU A 287 -10.92 -33.95 -48.43
N ARG A 288 -11.91 -34.16 -47.55
CA ARG A 288 -11.74 -34.57 -46.16
C ARG A 288 -11.18 -35.99 -46.02
N VAL A 289 -11.61 -36.92 -46.88
CA VAL A 289 -11.11 -38.31 -46.88
C VAL A 289 -9.69 -38.36 -47.42
N VAL A 290 -9.41 -37.59 -48.47
CA VAL A 290 -8.06 -37.47 -49.08
C VAL A 290 -7.04 -36.87 -48.10
N LEU A 291 -7.46 -35.89 -47.29
CA LEU A 291 -6.65 -35.32 -46.20
C LEU A 291 -6.44 -36.32 -45.05
N GLY A 292 -7.50 -36.97 -44.57
CA GLY A 292 -7.44 -37.91 -43.44
C GLY A 292 -6.57 -39.14 -43.69
N VAL A 293 -6.57 -39.68 -44.92
CA VAL A 293 -5.72 -40.83 -45.29
C VAL A 293 -4.23 -40.43 -45.30
N SER A 294 -3.92 -39.19 -45.70
CA SER A 294 -2.54 -38.70 -45.74
C SER A 294 -1.91 -38.47 -44.35
N GLU A 295 -2.73 -38.13 -43.36
CA GLU A 295 -2.32 -38.05 -41.95
C GLU A 295 -2.26 -39.43 -41.29
N ALA A 296 -3.23 -40.31 -41.58
CA ALA A 296 -3.29 -41.65 -41.00
C ALA A 296 -2.09 -42.51 -41.42
N ILE A 297 -1.60 -42.37 -42.67
CA ILE A 297 -0.42 -43.10 -43.15
C ILE A 297 0.86 -42.59 -42.49
N LYS A 298 0.98 -41.27 -42.24
CA LYS A 298 2.15 -40.69 -41.55
C LYS A 298 2.23 -41.08 -40.07
N LYS A 299 1.08 -41.29 -39.40
CA LYS A 299 1.03 -41.67 -37.98
C LYS A 299 1.27 -43.16 -37.70
N LYS A 300 1.21 -44.02 -38.72
CA LYS A 300 1.17 -45.49 -38.53
C LYS A 300 2.53 -46.18 -38.37
N GLN A 301 3.64 -45.45 -38.37
CA GLN A 301 4.98 -46.03 -38.43
C GLN A 301 5.95 -45.27 -37.52
N LYS A 302 5.95 -45.54 -36.19
CA LYS A 302 7.20 -45.73 -35.42
C LYS A 302 7.09 -46.08 -33.93
N GLU A 303 5.95 -45.96 -33.24
CA GLU A 303 5.95 -46.15 -31.77
C GLU A 303 4.75 -46.97 -31.26
N SER A 304 4.99 -47.76 -30.22
CA SER A 304 3.99 -48.49 -29.45
C SER A 304 2.97 -47.53 -28.87
N VAL A 305 1.69 -47.71 -29.21
CA VAL A 305 0.58 -46.89 -28.71
C VAL A 305 0.44 -47.15 -27.21
N TYR A 306 0.88 -46.21 -26.37
CA TYR A 306 0.57 -46.22 -24.94
C TYR A 306 -0.89 -45.83 -24.72
N ASP A 307 -1.47 -46.33 -23.63
CA ASP A 307 -2.82 -45.98 -23.21
C ASP A 307 -2.90 -44.48 -22.86
N ALA A 308 -3.88 -43.78 -23.44
CA ALA A 308 -4.05 -42.34 -23.26
C ALA A 308 -4.33 -41.98 -21.79
N ASP A 309 -5.02 -42.87 -21.07
CA ASP A 309 -5.38 -42.66 -19.67
C ASP A 309 -4.14 -42.67 -18.76
N LEU A 310 -3.13 -43.48 -19.10
CA LEU A 310 -1.86 -43.52 -18.37
C LEU A 310 -1.00 -42.27 -18.64
N TYR A 311 -1.05 -41.74 -19.86
CA TYR A 311 -0.36 -40.51 -20.22
C TYR A 311 -0.95 -39.28 -19.53
N LEU A 312 -2.27 -39.21 -19.43
CA LEU A 312 -2.97 -38.12 -18.74
C LEU A 312 -2.80 -38.21 -17.22
N LYS A 313 -2.74 -39.42 -16.65
CA LYS A 313 -2.60 -39.64 -15.21
C LYS A 313 -1.20 -39.38 -14.65
N SER A 314 -0.14 -39.61 -15.43
CA SER A 314 1.24 -39.63 -14.91
C SER A 314 1.95 -38.27 -14.90
N ASN A 315 1.43 -37.26 -15.60
CA ASN A 315 2.20 -36.03 -15.87
C ASN A 315 1.92 -34.85 -14.93
N THR A 316 1.24 -35.04 -13.79
CA THR A 316 0.83 -33.94 -12.89
C THR A 316 1.17 -34.15 -11.42
N ARG A 317 2.10 -35.07 -11.08
CA ARG A 317 2.67 -35.09 -9.72
C ARG A 317 3.67 -33.95 -9.62
N SER A 318 3.13 -32.80 -9.24
CA SER A 318 3.89 -31.60 -8.88
C SER A 318 4.93 -31.97 -7.84
N ASN A 319 6.19 -31.63 -8.09
CA ASN A 319 7.24 -31.60 -7.08
C ASN A 319 6.89 -30.52 -6.06
N ASN A 320 5.96 -30.85 -5.18
CA ASN A 320 5.62 -30.04 -4.03
C ASN A 320 6.82 -30.10 -3.08
N GLY A 321 7.29 -28.93 -2.65
CA GLY A 321 8.54 -28.81 -1.88
C GLY A 321 8.54 -29.68 -0.61
N ASP A 322 9.75 -29.90 -0.07
CA ASP A 322 10.09 -30.82 1.02
C ASP A 322 9.28 -30.68 2.34
N GLU A 323 8.35 -29.73 2.40
CA GLU A 323 7.46 -29.46 3.54
C GLU A 323 6.14 -30.27 3.50
N ILE A 324 5.79 -30.91 2.38
CA ILE A 324 4.55 -31.68 2.25
C ILE A 324 4.83 -33.20 2.35
N ALA A 325 4.43 -33.80 3.48
CA ALA A 325 4.69 -35.21 3.77
C ALA A 325 3.75 -36.21 3.04
N TYR A 326 2.62 -35.75 2.50
CA TYR A 326 1.61 -36.62 1.86
C TYR A 326 1.12 -36.04 0.53
N ASP A 327 1.03 -36.92 -0.47
CA ASP A 327 0.61 -36.56 -1.84
C ASP A 327 -0.92 -36.47 -2.01
N SER A 328 -1.70 -36.93 -1.04
CA SER A 328 -3.17 -36.97 -1.10
C SER A 328 -3.78 -36.34 0.15
N PRO A 329 -4.85 -35.53 0.01
CA PRO A 329 -5.54 -34.94 1.15
C PRO A 329 -6.18 -36.03 2.02
N LEU A 330 -6.24 -35.79 3.34
CA LEU A 330 -6.79 -36.74 4.31
C LEU A 330 -8.30 -37.03 4.08
N PHE A 331 -9.02 -36.07 3.50
CA PHE A 331 -10.43 -36.21 3.17
C PHE A 331 -10.68 -35.80 1.71
N ASN A 332 -11.39 -36.63 0.96
CA ASN A 332 -11.79 -36.37 -0.44
C ASN A 332 -12.92 -35.33 -0.59
N GLN A 333 -13.14 -34.48 0.42
CA GLN A 333 -14.29 -33.57 0.44
C GLN A 333 -14.23 -32.60 -0.74
N ASP A 334 -13.07 -32.08 -1.10
CA ASP A 334 -12.92 -31.15 -2.24
C ASP A 334 -13.19 -31.80 -3.61
N ALA A 335 -12.88 -33.09 -3.78
CA ALA A 335 -13.16 -33.82 -5.01
C ALA A 335 -14.66 -34.14 -5.16
N VAL A 336 -15.35 -34.36 -4.04
CA VAL A 336 -16.77 -34.68 -4.01
C VAL A 336 -17.62 -33.40 -4.00
N LEU A 337 -17.16 -32.29 -3.43
CA LEU A 337 -17.91 -31.03 -3.30
C LEU A 337 -18.49 -30.51 -4.63
N ASN A 338 -17.83 -30.77 -5.76
CA ASN A 338 -18.34 -30.41 -7.09
C ASN A 338 -19.48 -31.34 -7.61
N ASP A 339 -19.69 -32.49 -6.98
CA ASP A 339 -20.66 -33.53 -7.36
C ASP A 339 -21.58 -34.00 -6.21
N ILE A 340 -21.47 -33.44 -5.00
CA ILE A 340 -22.31 -33.83 -3.83
C ILE A 340 -23.79 -33.67 -4.11
N TYR A 341 -24.19 -32.62 -4.85
CA TYR A 341 -25.58 -32.43 -5.24
C TYR A 341 -25.69 -31.69 -6.56
N ARG A 342 -25.76 -32.45 -7.66
CA ARG A 342 -26.17 -31.93 -8.96
C ARG A 342 -27.49 -32.59 -9.34
N SER A 343 -28.58 -31.81 -9.37
CA SER A 343 -29.87 -32.34 -9.83
C SER A 343 -29.72 -32.77 -11.28
N ARG A 344 -29.99 -34.05 -11.55
CA ARG A 344 -29.76 -34.67 -12.85
C ARG A 344 -30.91 -34.37 -13.81
N ASN A 345 -31.23 -33.09 -14.02
CA ASN A 345 -32.30 -32.65 -14.93
C ASN A 345 -31.82 -32.43 -16.36
N LEU A 346 -31.07 -33.38 -16.93
CA LEU A 346 -30.66 -33.34 -18.35
C LEU A 346 -30.99 -34.63 -19.13
N SER A 347 -31.80 -35.53 -18.56
CA SER A 347 -32.35 -36.65 -19.33
C SER A 347 -33.76 -36.97 -18.89
N GLY A 348 -34.73 -36.37 -19.59
CA GLY A 348 -35.97 -37.04 -19.97
C GLY A 348 -36.99 -37.46 -18.92
N TYR A 349 -36.89 -37.08 -17.65
CA TYR A 349 -37.94 -37.40 -16.66
C TYR A 349 -38.91 -36.23 -16.48
N ARG A 350 -40.01 -36.23 -17.24
CA ARG A 350 -41.13 -35.29 -17.10
C ARG A 350 -41.94 -35.68 -15.86
N GLY A 351 -41.54 -35.16 -14.70
CA GLY A 351 -42.29 -35.30 -13.45
C GLY A 351 -43.65 -34.61 -13.54
N LEU A 352 -44.69 -35.30 -13.08
CA LEU A 352 -46.08 -34.83 -13.04
C LEU A 352 -46.19 -33.55 -12.20
N GLY A 353 -46.54 -32.43 -12.84
CA GLY A 353 -46.87 -31.18 -12.13
C GLY A 353 -46.34 -29.87 -12.74
N SER A 354 -45.64 -29.87 -13.86
CA SER A 354 -45.17 -28.62 -14.49
C SER A 354 -46.31 -27.91 -15.22
N LYS A 355 -46.93 -26.93 -14.55
CA LYS A 355 -47.81 -25.93 -15.14
C LYS A 355 -46.92 -24.80 -15.66
N ASP A 356 -47.11 -24.41 -16.91
CA ASP A 356 -46.33 -23.38 -17.59
C ASP A 356 -46.38 -22.06 -16.82
N GLN A 357 -45.22 -21.56 -16.39
CA GLN A 357 -45.09 -20.19 -15.94
C GLN A 357 -43.77 -19.61 -16.45
N GLU A 358 -43.93 -18.60 -17.28
CA GLU A 358 -42.88 -17.85 -17.96
C GLU A 358 -42.01 -17.05 -16.98
N ASP A 359 -40.80 -16.77 -17.45
CA ASP A 359 -39.69 -16.07 -16.81
C ASP A 359 -40.06 -14.91 -15.87
N SER A 360 -39.40 -14.86 -14.71
CA SER A 360 -38.77 -13.62 -14.23
C SER A 360 -37.80 -13.85 -13.07
N GLY A 361 -36.63 -13.21 -13.17
CA GLY A 361 -35.97 -12.59 -12.02
C GLY A 361 -35.10 -13.48 -11.13
N SER A 362 -33.80 -13.49 -11.44
CA SER A 362 -32.72 -13.70 -10.45
C SER A 362 -32.99 -12.87 -9.19
N THR A 363 -33.31 -13.54 -8.08
CA THR A 363 -33.28 -12.94 -6.74
C THR A 363 -32.25 -13.68 -5.90
N SER A 364 -31.13 -13.02 -5.66
CA SER A 364 -30.15 -13.41 -4.66
C SER A 364 -30.75 -13.18 -3.27
N VAL A 365 -31.09 -14.26 -2.58
CA VAL A 365 -31.51 -14.21 -1.17
C VAL A 365 -30.26 -14.09 -0.30
N ALA A 366 -29.94 -12.87 0.14
CA ALA A 366 -28.94 -12.62 1.16
C ALA A 366 -29.60 -12.75 2.55
N PHE A 367 -29.17 -13.73 3.34
CA PHE A 367 -29.56 -13.87 4.74
C PHE A 367 -28.79 -12.85 5.59
N VAL A 368 -29.47 -11.83 6.11
CA VAL A 368 -28.95 -10.96 7.17
C VAL A 368 -29.33 -11.56 8.52
N LYS A 369 -28.33 -11.74 9.38
CA LYS A 369 -28.49 -12.26 10.74
C LYS A 369 -28.88 -11.11 11.67
N ASP A 370 -30.15 -11.06 12.06
CA ASP A 370 -30.60 -10.19 13.14
C ASP A 370 -30.14 -10.76 14.49
N SER A 371 -29.14 -10.13 15.10
CA SER A 371 -28.84 -10.33 16.52
C SER A 371 -28.64 -9.00 17.23
N GLU A 372 -29.57 -8.79 18.18
CA GLU A 372 -29.41 -8.04 19.44
C GLU A 372 -29.82 -6.56 19.48
N LYS A 373 -31.15 -6.38 19.59
CA LYS A 373 -31.75 -5.41 20.52
C LYS A 373 -31.84 -6.03 21.92
N GLN A 374 -31.02 -5.60 22.87
CA GLN A 374 -31.24 -5.45 24.33
C GLN A 374 -30.05 -4.57 24.80
N LYS A 375 -30.14 -3.47 25.55
CA LYS A 375 -31.09 -2.89 26.50
C LYS A 375 -30.86 -1.38 26.51
#